data_AF-A0A3B3HRJ6-F1
#
_entry.id   AF-A0A3B3HRJ6-F1
#
_cell.length_a   1.000
_cell.length_b   1.000
_cell.length_c   1.000
_cell.angle_alpha   90.00
_cell.angle_beta   90.00
_cell.angle_gamma   90.00
#
_symmetry.space_group_name_H-M   'P 1'
#
loop_
_entity.id
_entity.type
_entity.pdbx_description
1 polymer ?
#
loop_
_entity_poly.entity_id
_entity_poly.type
_entity_poly.pdbx_seq_one_letter_code
_entity_poly.pdbx_strand_id
1 'polypeptide(L)'
;MDPLSTVVDEVALEGLDGITIPTLWIRLGTVQPKFPLKLDELTKEFIWKSLVNNRDLRFYELPQERPDVQLFNRYLETQLSSADDYKDIYSLHVIPENKDGIQGSCNFFKERKDITKQIRSVSLTPLVSLEEASKKKLVIVASQAVRFRALIGAENDPDLKMSNDSYCVLERVGRARWQGELQSNLHNGLFSSDARKLHYLRKPLVKHDLITLQPFSLRLKSGQQQHTLLLLLKRFHLNRRTKYDKMMEYVSDFLQQFPGQFTTVDAFKQHLVSHVQIYLLLNVDSL
;
A
#
# COMPACT_ATOMS: atom_id res chain seq x y z
N MET A 1 -13.57 11.89 -1.07
CA MET A 1 -13.29 11.98 0.37
C MET A 1 -12.82 13.40 0.66
N ASP A 2 -13.30 14.03 1.73
CA ASP A 2 -12.81 15.37 2.11
C ASP A 2 -11.33 15.29 2.60
N PRO A 3 -10.60 16.42 2.64
CA PRO A 3 -9.17 16.40 2.93
C PRO A 3 -8.83 15.82 4.31
N LEU A 4 -9.65 16.09 5.34
CA LEU A 4 -9.36 15.63 6.70
C LEU A 4 -9.66 14.15 6.86
N SER A 5 -10.71 13.65 6.21
CA SER A 5 -10.95 12.21 6.14
C SER A 5 -9.83 11.47 5.42
N THR A 6 -9.26 12.05 4.34
CA THR A 6 -8.08 11.46 3.67
C THR A 6 -6.89 11.38 4.62
N VAL A 7 -6.63 12.42 5.43
CA VAL A 7 -5.57 12.38 6.44
C VAL A 7 -5.77 11.24 7.44
N VAL A 8 -7.00 11.06 7.95
CA VAL A 8 -7.31 9.98 8.89
C VAL A 8 -7.20 8.61 8.23
N ASP A 9 -7.64 8.48 6.98
CA ASP A 9 -7.51 7.25 6.20
C ASP A 9 -6.04 6.87 5.98
N GLU A 10 -5.18 7.86 5.70
CA GLU A 10 -3.73 7.66 5.57
C GLU A 10 -3.08 7.20 6.89
N VAL A 11 -3.52 7.75 8.04
CA VAL A 11 -3.10 7.29 9.37
C VAL A 11 -3.57 5.84 9.60
N ALA A 12 -4.80 5.53 9.22
CA ALA A 12 -5.41 4.22 9.40
C ALA A 12 -4.72 3.13 8.57
N LEU A 13 -4.33 3.46 7.34
CA LEU A 13 -3.62 2.57 6.42
C LEU A 13 -2.20 2.23 6.86
N GLU A 14 -1.57 3.04 7.72
CA GLU A 14 -0.30 2.69 8.36
C GLU A 14 -0.46 1.71 9.53
N GLY A 15 -1.67 1.18 9.74
CA GLY A 15 -1.91 0.05 10.61
C GLY A 15 -1.53 0.29 12.07
N LEU A 16 -1.27 -0.79 12.80
CA LEU A 16 -0.96 -0.73 14.22
C LEU A 16 0.41 -0.09 14.55
N ASP A 17 1.38 -0.14 13.62
CA ASP A 17 2.66 0.57 13.77
C ASP A 17 2.49 2.10 13.78
N GLY A 18 1.41 2.59 13.18
CA GLY A 18 1.12 4.01 13.07
C GLY A 18 1.99 4.75 12.07
N ILE A 19 1.64 6.01 11.86
CA ILE A 19 2.32 6.91 10.93
C ILE A 19 3.19 7.92 11.68
N THR A 20 4.41 8.15 11.22
CA THR A 20 5.23 9.28 11.70
C THR A 20 4.81 10.55 10.97
N ILE A 21 5.06 11.72 11.57
CA ILE A 21 4.74 13.02 10.95
C ILE A 21 5.36 13.17 9.55
N PRO A 22 6.67 12.90 9.33
CA PRO A 22 7.24 13.03 7.99
C PRO A 22 6.66 12.03 6.99
N THR A 23 6.40 10.79 7.42
CA THR A 23 5.75 9.77 6.57
C THR A 23 4.34 10.21 6.16
N LEU A 24 3.58 10.89 7.03
CA LEU A 24 2.28 11.44 6.66
C LEU A 24 2.38 12.42 5.50
N TRP A 25 3.37 13.32 5.52
CA TRP A 25 3.59 14.27 4.43
C TRP A 25 3.98 13.58 3.12
N ILE A 26 4.86 12.57 3.19
CA ILE A 26 5.25 11.76 2.04
C ILE A 26 4.03 11.06 1.42
N ARG A 27 3.17 10.47 2.25
CA ARG A 27 1.94 9.78 1.80
C ARG A 27 0.93 10.75 1.20
N LEU A 28 0.62 11.85 1.87
CA LEU A 28 -0.30 12.87 1.35
C LEU A 28 0.21 13.52 0.06
N GLY A 29 1.52 13.68 -0.09
CA GLY A 29 2.12 14.20 -1.33
C GLY A 29 1.97 13.27 -2.54
N THR A 30 1.70 11.98 -2.32
CA THR A 30 1.65 10.94 -3.37
C THR A 30 0.30 10.23 -3.47
N VAL A 31 -0.66 10.57 -2.61
CA VAL A 31 -2.00 9.98 -2.59
C VAL A 31 -2.73 10.21 -3.92
N GLN A 32 -3.57 9.24 -4.29
CA GLN A 32 -4.38 9.27 -5.50
C GLN A 32 -5.87 9.14 -5.13
N PRO A 33 -6.78 9.99 -5.63
CA PRO A 33 -6.52 11.22 -6.38
C PRO A 33 -5.68 12.21 -5.56
N LYS A 34 -5.02 13.14 -6.26
CA LYS A 34 -4.11 14.12 -5.66
C LYS A 34 -4.76 14.83 -4.47
N PHE A 35 -4.02 14.93 -3.37
CA PHE A 35 -4.48 15.66 -2.19
C PHE A 35 -4.84 17.11 -2.54
N PRO A 36 -6.04 17.59 -2.18
CA PRO A 36 -6.56 18.87 -2.67
C PRO A 36 -5.88 20.10 -2.05
N LEU A 37 -5.24 19.95 -0.88
CA LEU A 37 -4.55 21.06 -0.21
C LEU A 37 -3.05 21.04 -0.52
N LYS A 38 -2.44 22.23 -0.55
CA LYS A 38 -0.98 22.36 -0.62
C LYS A 38 -0.38 22.01 0.74
N LEU A 39 0.74 21.28 0.78
CA LEU A 39 1.40 20.91 2.02
C LEU A 39 2.42 21.99 2.45
N ASP A 40 1.97 23.25 2.53
CA ASP A 40 2.73 24.34 3.13
C ASP A 40 2.61 24.33 4.67
N GLU A 41 3.44 25.09 5.36
CA GLU A 41 3.54 25.04 6.83
C GLU A 41 2.21 25.36 7.53
N LEU A 42 1.44 26.33 7.00
CA LEU A 42 0.11 26.65 7.54
C LEU A 42 -0.86 25.48 7.41
N THR A 43 -0.87 24.80 6.27
CA THR A 43 -1.73 23.62 6.06
C THR A 43 -1.28 22.46 6.94
N LYS A 44 0.03 22.23 7.10
CA LYS A 44 0.54 21.18 8.00
C LYS A 44 0.14 21.42 9.45
N GLU A 45 0.22 22.66 9.92
CA GLU A 45 -0.26 23.06 11.25
C GLU A 45 -1.78 22.86 11.41
N PHE A 46 -2.55 23.19 10.38
CA PHE A 46 -3.99 22.91 10.36
C PHE A 46 -4.29 21.40 10.43
N ILE A 47 -3.58 20.59 9.64
CA ILE A 47 -3.71 19.13 9.66
C ILE A 47 -3.30 18.58 11.04
N TRP A 48 -2.21 19.08 11.63
CA TRP A 48 -1.78 18.71 12.98
C TRP A 48 -2.88 18.97 14.01
N LYS A 49 -3.48 20.16 14.02
CA LYS A 49 -4.61 20.48 14.90
C LYS A 49 -5.79 19.53 14.67
N SER A 50 -6.09 19.18 13.42
CA SER A 50 -7.15 18.22 13.12
C SER A 50 -6.85 16.81 13.64
N LEU A 51 -5.61 16.33 13.48
CA LEU A 51 -5.17 15.03 14.01
C LEU A 51 -5.26 15.01 15.53
N VAL A 52 -4.74 16.07 16.16
CA VAL A 52 -4.83 16.23 17.60
C VAL A 52 -6.28 16.31 18.01
N ASN A 53 -7.19 17.00 17.35
CA ASN A 53 -8.58 17.07 17.83
C ASN A 53 -9.38 15.75 17.65
N ASN A 54 -8.84 14.74 16.96
CA ASN A 54 -9.56 13.51 16.65
C ASN A 54 -9.48 12.44 17.76
N ARG A 55 -10.62 12.08 18.35
CA ARG A 55 -10.73 11.09 19.45
C ARG A 55 -10.32 9.67 19.07
N ASP A 56 -10.46 9.31 17.81
CA ASP A 56 -10.09 7.99 17.29
C ASP A 56 -8.58 7.84 17.06
N LEU A 57 -7.81 8.91 17.24
CA LEU A 57 -6.36 8.89 17.12
C LEU A 57 -5.68 8.88 18.48
N ARG A 58 -4.64 8.06 18.58
CA ARG A 58 -3.74 7.94 19.74
C ARG A 58 -2.31 8.23 19.32
N PHE A 59 -1.55 8.78 20.26
CA PHE A 59 -0.19 9.25 20.05
C PHE A 59 0.75 8.43 20.91
N TYR A 60 1.73 7.79 20.27
CA TYR A 60 2.70 6.94 20.95
C TYR A 60 4.12 7.41 20.68
N GLU A 61 4.95 7.37 21.71
CA GLU A 61 6.39 7.56 21.59
C GLU A 61 7.08 6.20 21.47
N LEU A 62 7.86 6.02 20.40
CA LEU A 62 8.62 4.80 20.14
C LEU A 62 9.94 4.77 20.93
N PRO A 63 10.43 3.58 21.30
CA PRO A 63 11.73 3.44 21.96
C PRO A 63 12.89 3.91 21.06
N GLN A 64 12.78 3.72 19.74
CA GLN A 64 13.74 4.18 18.75
C GLN A 64 13.06 4.95 17.62
N GLU A 65 13.79 5.85 16.98
CA GLU A 65 13.31 6.58 15.82
C GLU A 65 13.09 5.61 14.65
N ARG A 66 11.96 5.77 13.95
CA ARG A 66 11.65 4.96 12.78
C ARG A 66 12.07 5.73 11.52
N PRO A 67 12.84 5.11 10.60
CA PRO A 67 13.15 5.72 9.32
C PRO A 67 11.89 6.07 8.53
N ASP A 68 12.00 7.09 7.69
CA ASP A 68 10.91 7.48 6.80
C ASP A 68 10.62 6.43 5.73
N VAL A 69 9.34 6.36 5.33
CA VAL A 69 8.94 5.46 4.25
C VAL A 69 9.58 5.89 2.93
N GLN A 70 10.18 4.93 2.24
CA GLN A 70 10.63 5.13 0.86
C GLN A 70 9.50 4.72 -0.08
N LEU A 71 8.95 5.67 -0.82
CA LEU A 71 7.95 5.35 -1.84
C LEU A 71 8.64 5.04 -3.15
N PHE A 72 8.29 3.91 -3.76
CA PHE A 72 8.77 3.52 -5.07
C PHE A 72 7.59 3.19 -5.97
N ASN A 73 7.75 3.49 -7.25
CA ASN A 73 6.74 3.15 -8.25
C ASN A 73 7.17 1.91 -9.01
N ARG A 74 6.58 0.75 -8.68
CA ARG A 74 6.90 -0.53 -9.34
C ARG A 74 6.55 -0.59 -10.82
N TYR A 75 5.83 0.41 -11.34
CA TYR A 75 5.41 0.48 -12.73
C TYR A 75 6.30 1.39 -13.57
N LEU A 76 7.30 2.05 -12.98
CA LEU A 76 8.28 2.86 -13.72
C LEU A 76 9.56 2.03 -13.91
N GLU A 77 9.86 1.70 -15.16
CA GLU A 77 11.05 0.91 -15.55
C GLU A 77 12.37 1.59 -15.15
N THR A 78 12.43 2.92 -15.14
CA THR A 78 13.60 3.68 -14.71
C THR A 78 13.89 3.62 -13.21
N GLN A 79 12.95 3.15 -12.39
CA GLN A 79 13.15 2.92 -10.95
C GLN A 79 13.36 1.43 -10.63
N LEU A 80 13.74 0.62 -11.62
CA LEU A 80 14.24 -0.75 -11.44
C LEU A 80 15.61 -0.79 -10.74
N SER A 81 15.81 -0.01 -9.67
CA SER A 81 16.48 -0.58 -8.49
C SER A 81 15.57 -1.71 -8.04
N SER A 82 15.74 -2.87 -8.68
CA SER A 82 15.50 -4.22 -8.14
C SER A 82 14.94 -4.19 -6.72
N ALA A 83 13.80 -4.84 -6.50
CA ALA A 83 13.14 -4.95 -5.21
C ALA A 83 14.08 -5.30 -4.03
N ASP A 84 15.26 -5.87 -4.30
CA ASP A 84 16.37 -6.13 -3.37
C ASP A 84 16.95 -4.88 -2.68
N ASP A 85 16.90 -3.70 -3.29
CA ASP A 85 17.48 -2.48 -2.70
C ASP A 85 16.46 -1.74 -1.79
N TYR A 86 15.20 -2.19 -1.78
CA TYR A 86 14.16 -1.63 -0.92
C TYR A 86 14.27 -2.19 0.50
N LYS A 87 14.63 -1.33 1.45
CA LYS A 87 14.62 -1.70 2.87
C LYS A 87 13.21 -1.61 3.44
N ASP A 88 12.62 -2.76 3.72
CA ASP A 88 11.34 -2.82 4.42
C ASP A 88 11.49 -2.36 5.87
N ILE A 89 10.92 -1.20 6.19
CA ILE A 89 10.93 -0.63 7.54
C ILE A 89 9.85 -1.23 8.45
N TYR A 90 8.94 -2.03 7.89
CA TYR A 90 7.80 -2.62 8.60
C TYR A 90 8.03 -4.11 8.82
N SER A 91 8.86 -4.44 9.80
CA SER A 91 9.06 -5.82 10.22
C SER A 91 7.75 -6.43 10.76
N LEU A 92 7.32 -7.54 10.18
CA LEU A 92 6.07 -8.20 10.54
C LEU A 92 6.17 -8.86 11.93
N HIS A 93 5.39 -8.35 12.89
CA HIS A 93 5.31 -8.83 14.26
C HIS A 93 3.84 -8.86 14.69
N VAL A 94 3.20 -10.00 14.48
CA VAL A 94 1.79 -10.20 14.85
C VAL A 94 1.67 -10.17 16.36
N ILE A 95 0.86 -9.26 16.87
CA ILE A 95 0.61 -9.19 18.31
C ILE A 95 -0.23 -10.40 18.73
N PRO A 96 -0.06 -10.96 19.94
CA PRO A 96 -0.96 -12.00 20.42
C PRO A 96 -2.37 -11.44 20.67
N GLU A 97 -3.36 -12.33 20.71
CA GLU A 97 -4.71 -11.97 21.12
C GLU A 97 -4.69 -11.29 22.49
N ASN A 98 -5.39 -10.18 22.62
CA ASN A 98 -5.45 -9.38 23.83
C ASN A 98 -6.91 -9.11 24.20
N LYS A 99 -7.12 -8.79 25.48
CA LYS A 99 -8.45 -8.53 26.04
C LYS A 99 -9.12 -7.31 25.43
N ASP A 100 -8.33 -6.40 24.87
CA ASP A 100 -8.80 -5.15 24.26
C ASP A 100 -9.23 -5.33 22.79
N GLY A 101 -9.10 -6.56 22.24
CA GLY A 101 -9.49 -6.87 20.86
C GLY A 101 -8.63 -6.19 19.79
N ILE A 102 -7.46 -5.69 20.14
CA ILE A 102 -6.55 -5.03 19.19
C ILE A 102 -5.94 -6.10 18.28
N GLN A 103 -6.00 -5.86 16.98
CA GLN A 103 -5.39 -6.70 15.95
C GLN A 103 -4.38 -5.90 15.13
N GLY A 104 -3.40 -6.60 14.57
CA GLY A 104 -2.41 -6.02 13.66
C GLY A 104 -0.98 -6.40 13.95
N SER A 105 -0.09 -5.85 13.14
CA SER A 105 1.36 -6.03 13.27
C SER A 105 1.99 -4.80 13.87
N CYS A 106 2.76 -4.98 14.95
CA CYS A 106 3.60 -3.90 15.50
C CYS A 106 4.77 -4.45 16.32
N ASN A 107 5.99 -4.09 15.94
CA ASN A 107 7.21 -4.54 16.62
C ASN A 107 7.30 -4.01 18.05
N PHE A 108 7.00 -2.72 18.24
CA PHE A 108 7.15 -2.04 19.53
C PHE A 108 5.83 -1.92 20.31
N PHE A 109 4.91 -2.88 20.13
CA PHE A 109 3.57 -2.77 20.70
C PHE A 109 3.59 -2.63 22.23
N LYS A 110 4.51 -3.33 22.91
CA LYS A 110 4.64 -3.32 24.36
C LYS A 110 5.56 -2.22 24.87
N GLU A 111 6.57 -1.84 24.08
CA GLU A 111 7.61 -0.87 24.44
C GLU A 111 7.18 0.59 24.20
N ARG A 112 6.26 0.83 23.27
CA ARG A 112 5.78 2.18 22.97
C ARG A 112 5.00 2.78 24.14
N LYS A 113 5.19 4.07 24.38
CA LYS A 113 4.52 4.80 25.45
C LYS A 113 3.36 5.62 24.92
N ASP A 114 2.15 5.45 25.46
CA ASP A 114 1.02 6.34 25.15
C ASP A 114 1.30 7.74 25.73
N ILE A 115 1.47 8.72 24.84
CA ILE A 115 1.70 10.13 25.17
C ILE A 115 0.53 11.02 24.74
N THR A 116 -0.64 10.43 24.43
CA THR A 116 -1.84 11.16 24.01
C THR A 116 -2.20 12.30 24.96
N LYS A 117 -2.07 12.08 26.27
CA LYS A 117 -2.36 13.10 27.31
C LYS A 117 -1.32 14.24 27.36
N GLN A 118 -0.12 14.02 26.80
CA GLN A 118 0.92 15.06 26.68
C GLN A 118 0.72 15.88 25.41
N ILE A 119 0.18 15.26 24.35
CA ILE A 119 -0.10 15.93 23.08
C ILE A 119 -1.41 16.72 23.13
N ARG A 120 -2.40 16.23 23.87
CA ARG A 120 -3.78 16.74 23.85
C ARG A 120 -4.42 16.84 25.22
N SER A 121 -5.13 17.94 25.45
CA SER A 121 -5.95 18.15 26.64
C SER A 121 -7.21 17.28 26.64
N VAL A 122 -7.90 17.21 27.78
CA VAL A 122 -9.22 16.55 27.86
C VAL A 122 -10.24 17.22 26.93
N SER A 123 -10.10 18.53 26.71
CA SER A 123 -10.92 19.36 25.83
C SER A 123 -10.62 19.18 24.34
N LEU A 124 -9.76 18.22 23.98
CA LEU A 124 -9.28 17.99 22.61
C LEU A 124 -8.52 19.18 22.02
N THR A 125 -7.79 19.94 22.83
CA THR A 125 -6.93 21.02 22.33
C THR A 125 -5.47 20.57 22.30
N PRO A 126 -4.69 21.01 21.29
CA PRO A 126 -3.26 20.72 21.23
C PRO A 126 -2.52 21.40 22.38
N LEU A 127 -1.69 20.62 23.07
CA LEU A 127 -0.78 21.08 24.11
C LEU A 127 0.64 21.33 23.58
N VAL A 128 0.93 20.78 22.40
CA VAL A 128 2.26 20.74 21.79
C VAL A 128 2.13 21.18 20.33
N SER A 129 3.07 22.00 19.85
CA SER A 129 3.09 22.45 18.45
C SER A 129 3.53 21.34 17.49
N LEU A 130 3.34 21.54 16.18
CA LEU A 130 3.83 20.57 15.20
C LEU A 130 5.36 20.45 15.26
N GLU A 131 6.07 21.55 15.47
CA GLU A 131 7.54 21.57 15.58
C GLU A 131 8.04 20.77 16.78
N GLU A 132 7.40 20.93 17.94
CA GLU A 132 7.75 20.18 19.15
C GLU A 132 7.41 18.69 19.01
N ALA A 133 6.27 18.37 18.38
CA ALA A 133 5.88 17.00 18.11
C ALA A 133 6.82 16.31 17.12
N SER A 134 7.33 17.04 16.12
CA SER A 134 8.26 16.54 15.11
C SER A 134 9.65 16.21 15.67
N LYS A 135 10.03 16.78 16.82
CA LYS A 135 11.27 16.46 17.54
C LYS A 135 11.19 15.18 18.38
N LYS A 136 9.99 14.59 18.51
CA LYS A 136 9.76 13.35 19.25
C LYS A 136 9.75 12.15 18.31
N LYS A 137 10.02 10.96 18.86
CA LYS A 137 9.85 9.67 18.17
C LYS A 137 8.38 9.28 18.10
N LEU A 138 7.55 10.19 17.59
CA LEU A 138 6.09 10.11 17.67
C LEU A 138 5.52 9.33 16.49
N VAL A 139 4.59 8.42 16.79
CA VAL A 139 3.68 7.80 15.82
C VAL A 139 2.23 8.04 16.20
N ILE A 140 1.40 8.22 15.18
CA ILE A 140 -0.05 8.40 15.31
C ILE A 140 -0.71 7.10 14.86
N VAL A 141 -1.58 6.56 15.70
CA VAL A 141 -2.26 5.28 15.47
C VAL A 141 -3.76 5.53 15.54
N ALA A 142 -4.48 5.12 14.50
CA ALA A 142 -5.94 5.14 14.51
C ALA A 142 -6.52 3.97 15.32
N SER A 143 -7.72 4.16 15.86
CA SER A 143 -8.46 3.15 16.60
C SER A 143 -8.66 1.88 15.76
N GLN A 144 -8.85 0.73 16.43
CA GLN A 144 -9.08 -0.54 15.74
C GLN A 144 -10.23 -0.46 14.74
N ALA A 145 -11.33 0.20 15.11
CA ALA A 145 -12.49 0.40 14.24
C ALA A 145 -12.16 1.22 12.98
N VAL A 146 -11.43 2.34 13.15
CA VAL A 146 -11.04 3.21 12.01
C VAL A 146 -10.05 2.49 11.09
N ARG A 147 -9.06 1.78 11.64
CA ARG A 147 -8.14 0.94 10.84
C ARG A 147 -8.87 -0.14 10.08
N PHE A 148 -9.75 -0.89 10.76
CA PHE A 148 -10.50 -1.95 10.11
C PHE A 148 -11.38 -1.39 8.98
N ARG A 149 -12.10 -0.29 9.24
CA ARG A 149 -12.96 0.37 8.24
C ARG A 149 -12.18 0.86 7.03
N ALA A 150 -10.97 1.40 7.22
CA ALA A 150 -10.11 1.78 6.12
C ALA A 150 -9.73 0.56 5.27
N LEU A 151 -9.40 -0.58 5.88
CA LEU A 151 -8.98 -1.78 5.15
C LEU A 151 -10.12 -2.46 4.38
N ILE A 152 -11.30 -2.62 5.01
CA ILE A 152 -12.42 -3.31 4.36
C ILE A 152 -13.18 -2.44 3.37
N GLY A 153 -13.10 -1.11 3.51
CA GLY A 153 -13.86 -0.17 2.68
C GLY A 153 -15.31 0.02 3.13
N ALA A 154 -15.97 1.02 2.54
CA ALA A 154 -17.29 1.45 2.99
C ALA A 154 -18.41 0.44 2.73
N GLU A 155 -18.27 -0.36 1.68
CA GLU A 155 -19.30 -1.30 1.19
C GLU A 155 -19.34 -2.62 1.96
N ASN A 156 -18.34 -2.89 2.79
CA ASN A 156 -18.21 -4.15 3.53
C ASN A 156 -18.75 -4.05 4.96
N ASP A 157 -19.13 -5.21 5.51
CA ASP A 157 -19.67 -5.37 6.85
C ASP A 157 -18.65 -4.94 7.94
N PRO A 158 -18.93 -3.89 8.73
CA PRO A 158 -18.07 -3.45 9.83
C PRO A 158 -17.86 -4.48 10.95
N ASP A 159 -18.75 -5.48 11.06
CA ASP A 159 -18.70 -6.52 12.09
C ASP A 159 -18.05 -7.82 11.60
N LEU A 160 -17.50 -7.82 10.37
CA LEU A 160 -16.82 -8.96 9.78
C LEU A 160 -15.66 -9.43 10.68
N LYS A 161 -15.72 -10.69 11.10
CA LYS A 161 -14.66 -11.30 11.92
C LYS A 161 -13.60 -11.96 11.05
N MET A 162 -12.34 -11.72 11.39
CA MET A 162 -11.20 -12.41 10.78
C MET A 162 -10.12 -12.74 11.79
N SER A 163 -9.31 -13.75 11.49
CA SER A 163 -8.17 -14.08 12.33
C SER A 163 -7.15 -12.95 12.32
N ASN A 164 -6.39 -12.83 13.42
CA ASN A 164 -5.35 -11.81 13.54
C ASN A 164 -4.29 -11.92 12.43
N ASP A 165 -3.91 -13.15 12.05
CA ASP A 165 -3.00 -13.40 10.94
C ASP A 165 -3.55 -12.86 9.60
N SER A 166 -4.84 -13.09 9.32
CA SER A 166 -5.46 -12.59 8.08
C SER A 166 -5.58 -11.06 8.10
N TYR A 167 -5.87 -10.49 9.26
CA TYR A 167 -5.90 -9.04 9.45
C TYR A 167 -4.51 -8.41 9.22
N CYS A 168 -3.44 -9.04 9.70
CA CYS A 168 -2.06 -8.59 9.45
C CYS A 168 -1.69 -8.63 7.96
N VAL A 169 -2.14 -9.66 7.22
CA VAL A 169 -2.00 -9.68 5.75
C VAL A 169 -2.75 -8.51 5.13
N LEU A 170 -3.99 -8.26 5.57
CA LEU A 170 -4.80 -7.17 5.07
C LEU A 170 -4.18 -5.80 5.35
N GLU A 171 -3.66 -5.56 6.57
CA GLU A 171 -2.90 -4.35 6.93
C GLU A 171 -1.68 -4.17 6.03
N ARG A 172 -0.92 -5.25 5.79
CA ARG A 172 0.27 -5.20 4.95
C ARG A 172 -0.08 -4.84 3.51
N VAL A 173 -1.14 -5.42 2.95
CA VAL A 173 -1.66 -5.07 1.62
C VAL A 173 -2.17 -3.61 1.60
N GLY A 174 -2.86 -3.18 2.66
CA GLY A 174 -3.39 -1.82 2.78
C GLY A 174 -2.32 -0.74 2.79
N ARG A 175 -1.22 -0.95 3.52
CA ARG A 175 -0.06 -0.03 3.54
C ARG A 175 0.51 0.24 2.15
N ALA A 176 0.39 -0.70 1.23
CA ALA A 176 0.95 -0.57 -0.11
C ALA A 176 0.03 0.19 -1.10
N ARG A 177 -1.22 0.49 -0.73
CA ARG A 177 -2.15 1.33 -1.51
C ARG A 177 -2.23 0.86 -2.99
N TRP A 178 -2.11 1.77 -3.97
CA TRP A 178 -2.14 1.46 -5.41
C TRP A 178 -0.91 0.71 -5.93
N GLN A 179 0.16 0.61 -5.15
CA GLN A 179 1.32 -0.19 -5.52
C GLN A 179 1.02 -1.68 -5.31
N GLY A 180 0.12 -2.04 -4.38
CA GLY A 180 -0.22 -3.43 -4.01
C GLY A 180 0.88 -4.12 -3.21
N GLU A 181 0.71 -5.36 -2.77
CA GLU A 181 1.78 -6.14 -2.16
C GLU A 181 2.01 -7.41 -2.95
N LEU A 182 3.27 -7.73 -3.24
CA LEU A 182 3.61 -8.94 -3.95
C LEU A 182 3.52 -10.14 -3.02
N GLN A 183 2.93 -11.22 -3.51
CA GLN A 183 2.86 -12.48 -2.78
C GLN A 183 4.25 -12.98 -2.36
N SER A 184 5.28 -12.79 -3.19
CA SER A 184 6.67 -13.14 -2.88
C SER A 184 7.22 -12.39 -1.67
N ASN A 185 6.85 -11.11 -1.49
CA ASN A 185 7.30 -10.32 -0.34
C ASN A 185 6.63 -10.78 0.96
N LEU A 186 5.37 -11.19 0.88
CA LEU A 186 4.65 -11.78 1.99
C LEU A 186 5.28 -13.11 2.42
N HIS A 187 5.71 -13.94 1.46
CA HIS A 187 6.40 -15.20 1.73
C HIS A 187 7.72 -15.00 2.48
N ASN A 188 8.50 -13.97 2.16
CA ASN A 188 9.80 -13.75 2.82
C ASN A 188 9.70 -13.22 4.27
N GLY A 189 8.50 -12.84 4.73
CA GLY A 189 8.24 -12.36 6.10
C GLY A 189 7.43 -13.33 6.95
N LEU A 190 6.17 -12.97 7.23
CA LEU A 190 5.19 -13.70 8.06
C LEU A 190 5.04 -15.20 7.72
N PHE A 191 5.40 -15.59 6.48
CA PHE A 191 5.10 -16.90 5.91
C PHE A 191 6.35 -17.64 5.40
N SER A 192 7.54 -17.27 5.87
CA SER A 192 8.83 -17.82 5.41
C SER A 192 8.93 -19.34 5.54
N SER A 193 8.10 -19.96 6.38
CA SER A 193 8.10 -21.39 6.62
C SER A 193 7.05 -22.20 5.84
N ASP A 194 5.97 -21.61 5.30
CA ASP A 194 4.96 -22.39 4.56
C ASP A 194 4.12 -21.55 3.58
N ALA A 195 4.36 -21.74 2.28
CA ALA A 195 3.59 -21.11 1.23
C ALA A 195 2.09 -21.50 1.23
N ARG A 196 1.71 -22.68 1.77
CA ARG A 196 0.30 -23.06 1.93
C ARG A 196 -0.41 -22.16 2.94
N LYS A 197 0.29 -21.70 3.99
CA LYS A 197 -0.28 -20.84 5.03
C LYS A 197 -0.82 -19.54 4.45
N LEU A 198 -0.09 -18.89 3.54
CA LEU A 198 -0.54 -17.65 2.91
C LEU A 198 -1.81 -17.86 2.06
N HIS A 199 -1.93 -18.99 1.35
CA HIS A 199 -3.16 -19.31 0.61
C HIS A 199 -4.37 -19.37 1.54
N TYR A 200 -4.25 -19.99 2.71
CA TYR A 200 -5.33 -20.08 3.68
C TYR A 200 -5.70 -18.72 4.28
N LEU A 201 -4.71 -17.88 4.56
CA LEU A 201 -4.93 -16.56 5.15
C LEU A 201 -5.58 -15.56 4.18
N ARG A 202 -5.24 -15.63 2.89
CA ARG A 202 -5.87 -14.77 1.88
C ARG A 202 -7.24 -15.26 1.43
N LYS A 203 -7.53 -16.57 1.53
CA LYS A 203 -8.80 -17.16 1.10
C LYS A 203 -10.03 -16.44 1.68
N PRO A 204 -10.14 -16.15 2.99
CA PRO A 204 -11.25 -15.38 3.52
C PRO A 204 -11.25 -13.94 2.98
N LEU A 205 -10.08 -13.30 2.83
CA LEU A 205 -9.98 -11.93 2.31
C LEU A 205 -10.53 -11.82 0.88
N VAL A 206 -10.28 -12.83 0.03
CA VAL A 206 -10.85 -12.92 -1.32
C VAL A 206 -12.34 -13.25 -1.27
N LYS A 207 -12.75 -14.20 -0.42
CA LYS A 207 -14.16 -14.59 -0.27
C LYS A 207 -15.06 -13.42 0.12
N HIS A 208 -14.55 -12.53 0.97
CA HIS A 208 -15.23 -11.32 1.42
C HIS A 208 -14.95 -10.09 0.53
N ASP A 209 -14.38 -10.29 -0.66
CA ASP A 209 -14.06 -9.23 -1.64
C ASP A 209 -13.25 -8.04 -1.06
N LEU A 210 -12.40 -8.31 -0.07
CA LEU A 210 -11.56 -7.31 0.57
C LEU A 210 -10.29 -7.03 -0.25
N ILE A 211 -9.79 -8.05 -0.95
CA ILE A 211 -8.60 -7.96 -1.79
C ILE A 211 -8.86 -8.50 -3.19
N THR A 212 -8.11 -7.99 -4.15
CA THR A 212 -8.02 -8.51 -5.52
C THR A 212 -6.66 -9.13 -5.77
N LEU A 213 -6.62 -10.16 -6.61
CA LEU A 213 -5.42 -10.85 -7.03
C LEU A 213 -5.19 -10.62 -8.51
N GLN A 214 -4.00 -10.17 -8.90
CA GLN A 214 -3.63 -9.99 -10.30
C GLN A 214 -2.30 -10.70 -10.60
N PRO A 215 -2.16 -11.37 -11.75
CA PRO A 215 -0.87 -11.84 -12.23
C PRO A 215 0.11 -10.67 -12.37
N PHE A 216 1.35 -10.85 -11.94
CA PHE A 216 2.40 -9.85 -12.05
C PHE A 216 3.75 -10.50 -12.37
N SER A 217 4.51 -9.89 -13.28
CA SER A 217 5.82 -10.39 -13.71
C SER A 217 6.90 -9.41 -13.27
N LEU A 218 7.92 -9.92 -12.58
CA LEU A 218 9.08 -9.17 -12.13
C LEU A 218 10.30 -9.55 -12.98
N ARG A 219 11.09 -8.55 -13.39
CA ARG A 219 12.42 -8.75 -13.95
C ARG A 219 13.44 -8.68 -12.81
N LEU A 220 14.15 -9.78 -12.56
CA LEU A 220 15.21 -9.84 -11.54
C LEU A 220 16.50 -9.20 -12.07
N LYS A 221 17.44 -8.85 -11.18
CA LYS A 221 18.79 -8.35 -11.55
C LYS A 221 19.51 -9.30 -12.51
N SER A 222 19.26 -10.61 -12.38
CA SER A 222 19.81 -11.65 -13.25
C SER A 222 19.22 -11.65 -14.68
N GLY A 223 18.24 -10.79 -14.97
CA GLY A 223 17.50 -10.77 -16.23
C GLY A 223 16.36 -11.78 -16.32
N GLN A 224 16.26 -12.71 -15.36
CA GLN A 224 15.18 -13.70 -15.32
C GLN A 224 13.84 -13.06 -14.98
N GLN A 225 12.76 -13.59 -15.55
CA GLN A 225 11.39 -13.21 -15.25
C GLN A 225 10.84 -14.11 -14.14
N GLN A 226 10.27 -13.52 -13.10
CA GLN A 226 9.58 -14.21 -12.04
C GLN A 226 8.09 -13.85 -12.05
N HIS A 227 7.23 -14.85 -12.15
CA HIS A 227 5.78 -14.67 -12.07
C HIS A 227 5.33 -14.78 -10.61
N THR A 228 4.52 -13.82 -10.18
CA THR A 228 3.94 -13.76 -8.84
C THR A 228 2.52 -13.19 -8.89
N LEU A 229 1.86 -13.11 -7.74
CA LEU A 229 0.56 -12.45 -7.62
C LEU A 229 0.74 -11.10 -6.92
N LEU A 230 0.10 -10.08 -7.47
CA LEU A 230 -0.07 -8.78 -6.87
C LEU A 230 -1.40 -8.75 -6.12
N LEU A 231 -1.33 -8.48 -4.82
CA LEU A 231 -2.48 -8.30 -3.95
C LEU A 231 -2.77 -6.81 -3.81
N LEU A 232 -4.01 -6.39 -4.03
CA LEU A 232 -4.45 -5.02 -3.73
C LEU A 232 -5.69 -5.06 -2.87
N LEU A 233 -5.88 -4.07 -1.99
CA LEU A 233 -7.21 -3.85 -1.41
C LEU A 233 -8.19 -3.54 -2.54
N LYS A 234 -9.44 -4.03 -2.40
CA LYS A 234 -10.49 -3.82 -3.39
C LYS A 234 -10.69 -2.36 -3.77
N ARG A 235 -10.65 -1.46 -2.78
CA ARG A 235 -10.79 0.00 -2.97
C ARG A 235 -9.63 0.65 -3.73
N PHE A 236 -8.47 -0.01 -3.80
CA PHE A 236 -7.29 0.46 -4.55
C PHE A 236 -7.07 -0.34 -5.83
N HIS A 237 -8.00 -1.23 -6.18
CA HIS A 237 -7.89 -2.05 -7.37
C HIS A 237 -7.81 -1.17 -8.61
N LEU A 238 -6.76 -1.38 -9.39
CA LEU A 238 -6.59 -0.84 -10.72
C LEU A 238 -6.21 -2.01 -11.62
N ASN A 239 -6.91 -2.19 -12.74
CA ASN A 239 -6.57 -3.27 -13.64
C ASN A 239 -5.20 -3.00 -14.30
N ARG A 240 -4.14 -3.59 -13.75
CA ARG A 240 -2.78 -3.50 -14.29
C ARG A 240 -2.65 -4.47 -15.48
N ARG A 241 -2.82 -3.94 -16.69
CA ARG A 241 -2.50 -4.66 -17.93
C ARG A 241 -0.99 -4.63 -18.15
N THR A 242 -0.37 -5.80 -18.32
CA THR A 242 1.04 -5.91 -18.68
C THR A 242 1.29 -5.42 -20.11
N LYS A 243 2.55 -5.15 -20.45
CA LYS A 243 2.96 -4.86 -21.85
C LYS A 243 2.50 -5.98 -22.79
N TYR A 244 2.59 -7.23 -22.35
CA TYR A 244 2.15 -8.39 -23.11
C TYR A 244 0.64 -8.45 -23.27
N ASP A 245 -0.15 -8.08 -22.26
CA ASP A 245 -1.62 -8.05 -22.40
C ASP A 245 -2.06 -7.05 -23.45
N LYS A 246 -1.47 -5.84 -23.43
CA LYS A 246 -1.73 -4.82 -24.45
C LYS A 246 -1.28 -5.27 -25.83
N MET A 247 -0.13 -5.95 -25.92
CA MET A 247 0.38 -6.51 -27.17
C MET A 247 -0.54 -7.61 -27.69
N MET A 248 -1.03 -8.49 -26.83
CA MET A 248 -1.91 -9.60 -27.20
C MET A 248 -3.28 -9.10 -27.66
N GLU A 249 -3.81 -8.07 -27.00
CA GLU A 249 -5.01 -7.34 -27.43
C GLU A 249 -4.80 -6.76 -28.83
N TYR A 250 -3.68 -6.05 -29.06
CA TYR A 250 -3.34 -5.52 -30.38
C TYR A 250 -3.18 -6.61 -31.46
N VAL A 251 -2.50 -7.71 -31.14
CA VAL A 251 -2.37 -8.87 -32.04
C VAL A 251 -3.76 -9.42 -32.38
N SER A 252 -4.65 -9.54 -31.39
CA SER A 252 -6.00 -10.03 -31.60
C SER A 252 -6.81 -9.10 -32.51
N ASP A 253 -6.77 -7.79 -32.26
CA ASP A 253 -7.45 -6.79 -33.07
C ASP A 253 -6.92 -6.75 -34.52
N PHE A 254 -5.62 -6.93 -34.69
CA PHE A 254 -5.00 -7.06 -36.03
C PHE A 254 -5.47 -8.32 -36.75
N LEU A 255 -5.44 -9.48 -36.07
CA LEU A 255 -5.84 -10.76 -36.66
C LEU A 255 -7.32 -10.80 -37.03
N GLN A 256 -8.19 -10.10 -36.30
CA GLN A 256 -9.62 -9.99 -36.62
C GLN A 256 -9.89 -9.35 -37.99
N GLN A 257 -8.94 -8.59 -38.54
CA GLN A 257 -9.06 -7.96 -39.86
C GLN A 257 -8.81 -8.95 -41.01
N PHE A 258 -8.31 -10.16 -40.72
CA PHE A 258 -7.98 -11.17 -41.73
C PHE A 258 -8.99 -12.32 -41.75
N PRO A 259 -9.35 -12.84 -42.93
CA PRO A 259 -10.22 -14.00 -43.06
C PRO A 259 -9.58 -15.22 -42.38
N GLY A 260 -10.31 -15.84 -41.47
CA GLY A 260 -9.81 -16.98 -40.67
C GLY A 260 -8.96 -16.60 -39.45
N GLN A 261 -8.81 -15.30 -39.14
CA GLN A 261 -8.08 -14.82 -37.95
C GLN A 261 -6.62 -15.27 -37.87
N PHE A 262 -5.99 -15.51 -39.02
CA PHE A 262 -4.58 -15.90 -39.11
C PHE A 262 -3.86 -15.06 -40.17
N THR A 263 -2.55 -14.87 -39.97
CA THR A 263 -1.67 -14.16 -40.90
C THR A 263 -0.24 -14.66 -40.73
N THR A 264 0.68 -14.27 -41.62
CA THR A 264 2.09 -14.61 -41.48
C THR A 264 2.78 -13.70 -40.47
N VAL A 265 3.77 -14.23 -39.76
CA VAL A 265 4.57 -13.45 -38.80
C VAL A 265 5.25 -12.25 -39.47
N ASP A 266 5.65 -12.37 -40.74
CA ASP A 266 6.28 -11.29 -41.49
C ASP A 266 5.31 -10.15 -41.82
N ALA A 267 4.06 -10.45 -42.16
CA ALA A 267 3.03 -9.43 -42.37
C ALA A 267 2.73 -8.66 -41.07
N PHE A 268 2.69 -9.36 -39.94
CA PHE A 268 2.52 -8.72 -38.64
C PHE A 268 3.73 -7.85 -38.25
N LYS A 269 4.96 -8.32 -38.49
CA LYS A 269 6.19 -7.54 -38.25
C LYS A 269 6.20 -6.25 -39.07
N GLN A 270 5.84 -6.30 -40.35
CA GLN A 270 5.74 -5.11 -41.21
C GLN A 270 4.71 -4.11 -40.66
N HIS A 271 3.56 -4.62 -40.20
CA HIS A 271 2.52 -3.79 -39.59
C HIS A 271 3.00 -3.12 -38.28
N LEU A 272 3.73 -3.84 -37.43
CA LEU A 272 4.32 -3.28 -36.21
C LEU A 272 5.34 -2.16 -36.47
N VAL A 273 6.20 -2.33 -37.48
CA VAL A 273 7.21 -1.32 -37.86
C VAL A 273 6.55 -0.03 -38.38
N SER A 274 5.40 -0.13 -39.04
CA SER A 274 4.63 1.03 -39.50
C SER A 274 3.92 1.82 -38.37
N HIS A 275 3.77 1.23 -37.18
CA HIS A 275 3.13 1.84 -36.01
C HIS A 275 4.17 2.19 -34.95
N VAL A 276 4.80 3.36 -35.10
CA VAL A 276 5.93 3.86 -34.27
C VAL A 276 5.68 3.81 -32.76
N GLN A 277 4.44 4.05 -32.30
CA GLN A 277 4.08 3.96 -30.87
C GLN A 277 4.21 2.53 -30.31
N ILE A 278 3.98 1.50 -31.14
CA ILE A 278 4.06 0.10 -30.75
C ILE A 278 5.48 -0.42 -30.91
N TYR A 279 6.19 0.02 -31.95
CA TYR A 279 7.63 -0.22 -32.07
C TYR A 279 8.41 0.35 -30.88
N LEU A 280 8.05 1.54 -30.38
CA LEU A 280 8.60 2.11 -29.15
C LEU A 280 8.20 1.30 -27.92
N LEU A 281 6.92 0.91 -27.78
CA LEU A 281 6.51 -0.03 -26.70
C LEU A 281 7.34 -1.32 -26.71
N LEU A 282 7.73 -1.83 -27.87
CA LEU A 282 8.51 -3.06 -28.04
C LEU A 282 10.03 -2.86 -27.88
N ASN A 283 10.60 -1.72 -28.27
CA ASN A 283 12.05 -1.50 -28.39
C ASN A 283 12.67 -0.51 -27.38
N VAL A 284 12.00 -0.16 -26.27
CA VAL A 284 12.68 0.57 -25.16
C VAL A 284 13.83 -0.23 -24.53
N ASP A 285 14.01 -1.50 -24.89
CA ASP A 285 15.21 -2.28 -24.53
C ASP A 285 16.48 -1.92 -25.35
N SER A 286 16.48 -0.84 -26.16
CA SER A 286 17.62 -0.51 -27.06
C SER A 286 18.10 0.95 -27.07
N LEU A 287 17.75 1.78 -26.07
CA LEU A 287 18.40 3.08 -25.83
C LEU A 287 18.73 3.28 -24.34
#